data_AF-A0A5E4LH21-F1
#
_entry.id   AF-A0A5E4LH21-F1
#
_cell.length_a   1.000
_cell.length_b   1.000
_cell.length_c   1.000
_cell.angle_alpha   90.00
_cell.angle_beta   90.00
_cell.angle_gamma   90.00
#
_symmetry.space_group_name_H-M   'P 1'
#
loop_
_entity.id
_entity.type
_entity.pdbx_description
1 polymer ?
#
loop_
_entity_poly.entity_id
_entity_poly.type
_entity_poly.pdbx_seq_one_letter_code
_entity_poly.pdbx_strand_id
1 'polypeptide(L)'
;MAEISRRDNRTIVVFSERESSESGLRPATEYSLSIVRDGIWILTEGRQAQNGAAKDTGAKPAAAGPQETGQKTSHETGPGNGQVNSQGQAQGQKGAIDEAEQKIIGMLRKLPPRDRMEGWFEKKLGEQENRKFAEMLSQGKVIRFKSSEVFRKALYTLPRVPQGQAQKSPEKNFANAERPFHEYTIDKDGFVVVKNEERARHLSDELREKIKGGEIKGTRAFTGEFFIIRTDLLETSEGKALEELKKAKEGTLQEISKSTGLTPTLCRIALEFLKEDGQLIEKRKENYQYIE
;
A
#
# COMPACT_ATOMS: atom_id res chain seq x y z
N MET A 1 -9.94 -29.74 29.47
CA MET A 1 -8.90 -28.70 29.47
C MET A 1 -8.28 -28.74 28.10
N ALA A 2 -8.37 -27.65 27.35
CA ALA A 2 -7.94 -27.63 25.97
C ALA A 2 -6.43 -27.81 25.89
N GLU A 3 -5.99 -28.63 24.95
CA GLU A 3 -4.58 -28.83 24.65
C GLU A 3 -4.13 -27.74 23.67
N ILE A 4 -3.06 -27.03 24.01
CA ILE A 4 -2.51 -25.95 23.19
C ILE A 4 -1.11 -26.37 22.74
N SER A 5 -0.88 -26.37 21.43
CA SER A 5 0.41 -26.68 20.82
C SER A 5 0.79 -25.68 19.73
N ARG A 6 2.04 -25.71 19.27
CA ARG A 6 2.50 -24.91 18.12
C ARG A 6 2.94 -25.83 16.99
N ARG A 7 2.40 -25.65 15.79
CA ARG A 7 2.77 -26.36 14.56
C ARG A 7 2.81 -25.37 13.39
N ASP A 8 3.85 -25.42 12.55
CA ASP A 8 4.00 -24.57 11.36
C ASP A 8 3.77 -23.07 11.61
N ASN A 9 4.31 -22.55 12.72
CA ASN A 9 4.15 -21.16 13.16
C ASN A 9 2.69 -20.74 13.45
N ARG A 10 1.81 -21.70 13.76
CA ARG A 10 0.43 -21.47 14.19
C ARG A 10 0.21 -22.03 15.59
N THR A 11 -0.66 -21.38 16.36
CA THR A 11 -1.15 -21.90 17.64
C THR A 11 -2.33 -22.81 17.37
N ILE A 12 -2.19 -24.09 17.70
CA ILE A 12 -3.22 -25.11 17.54
C ILE A 12 -3.87 -25.36 18.90
N VAL A 13 -5.20 -25.39 18.92
CA VAL A 13 -6.01 -25.66 20.11
C VAL A 13 -6.87 -26.89 19.82
N VAL A 14 -6.82 -27.88 20.70
CA VAL A 14 -7.67 -29.08 20.65
C VAL A 14 -8.50 -29.12 21.92
N PHE A 15 -9.81 -29.05 21.77
CA PHE A 15 -10.74 -29.05 22.91
C PHE A 15 -11.04 -30.49 23.35
N SER A 16 -11.13 -30.69 24.67
CA SER A 16 -11.65 -31.95 25.22
C SER A 16 -13.16 -32.08 24.92
N GLU A 17 -13.70 -33.30 24.98
CA GLU A 17 -15.13 -33.55 24.72
C GLU A 17 -16.07 -32.64 25.52
N ARG A 18 -15.74 -32.42 26.80
CA ARG A 18 -16.49 -31.54 27.68
C ARG A 18 -16.51 -30.09 27.17
N GLU A 19 -15.34 -29.53 26.84
CA GLU A 19 -15.23 -28.14 26.37
C GLU A 19 -15.87 -27.97 24.99
N SER A 20 -15.74 -28.96 24.13
CA SER A 20 -16.43 -29.03 22.84
C SER A 20 -17.95 -28.98 23.01
N SER A 21 -18.49 -29.77 23.94
CA SER A 21 -19.93 -29.75 24.27
C SER A 21 -20.39 -28.41 24.84
N GLU A 22 -19.59 -27.76 25.71
CA GLU A 22 -19.93 -26.47 26.31
C GLU A 22 -19.85 -25.30 25.31
N SER A 23 -18.94 -25.38 24.33
CA SER A 23 -18.68 -24.32 23.34
C SER A 23 -19.38 -24.54 21.98
N GLY A 24 -20.01 -25.69 21.78
CA GLY A 24 -20.61 -26.08 20.49
C GLY A 24 -19.57 -26.41 19.40
N LEU A 25 -18.31 -26.62 19.78
CA LEU A 25 -17.22 -27.00 18.88
C LEU A 25 -17.15 -28.53 18.72
N ARG A 26 -16.59 -29.00 17.61
CA ARG A 26 -16.37 -30.43 17.38
C ARG A 26 -15.21 -30.96 18.25
N PRO A 27 -15.40 -32.08 18.97
CA PRO A 27 -14.32 -32.72 19.72
C PRO A 27 -13.25 -33.28 18.78
N ALA A 28 -12.02 -33.43 19.30
CA ALA A 28 -10.87 -33.98 18.57
C ALA A 28 -10.57 -33.29 17.21
N THR A 29 -11.02 -32.05 17.05
CA THR A 29 -10.75 -31.23 15.86
C THR A 29 -9.66 -30.23 16.19
N GLU A 30 -8.65 -30.11 15.32
CA GLU A 30 -7.59 -29.11 15.48
C GLU A 30 -8.13 -27.74 15.07
N TYR A 31 -8.02 -26.73 15.94
CA TYR A 31 -8.37 -25.36 15.61
C TYR A 31 -7.13 -24.48 15.57
N SER A 32 -7.00 -23.64 14.55
CA SER A 32 -5.94 -22.65 14.46
C SER A 32 -6.39 -21.34 15.09
N LEU A 33 -5.67 -20.87 16.11
CA LEU A 33 -5.92 -19.61 16.78
C LEU A 33 -5.01 -18.51 16.21
N SER A 34 -5.60 -17.41 15.76
CA SER A 34 -4.89 -16.26 15.17
C SER A 34 -5.41 -14.92 15.69
N ILE A 35 -4.53 -13.94 15.85
CA ILE A 35 -4.90 -12.56 16.21
C ILE A 35 -5.07 -11.79 14.92
N VAL A 36 -6.21 -11.11 14.76
CA VAL A 36 -6.47 -10.27 13.58
C VAL A 36 -6.10 -8.81 13.86
N ARG A 37 -6.59 -8.25 14.97
CA ARG A 37 -6.29 -6.89 15.43
C ARG A 37 -6.80 -6.70 16.87
N ASP A 38 -6.16 -5.85 17.67
CA ASP A 38 -6.68 -5.30 18.94
C ASP A 38 -7.41 -6.30 19.86
N GLY A 39 -6.73 -7.39 20.22
CA GLY A 39 -7.29 -8.39 21.13
C GLY A 39 -8.44 -9.24 20.55
N ILE A 40 -8.76 -9.08 19.26
CA ILE A 40 -9.70 -9.94 18.54
C ILE A 40 -8.97 -11.19 18.07
N TRP A 41 -9.45 -12.34 18.56
CA TRP A 41 -8.95 -13.66 18.21
C TRP A 41 -9.92 -14.36 17.26
N ILE A 42 -9.39 -14.95 16.19
CA ILE A 42 -10.12 -15.83 15.29
C ILE A 42 -9.66 -17.26 15.51
N LEU A 43 -10.64 -18.14 15.68
CA LEU A 43 -10.49 -19.58 15.71
C LEU A 43 -10.94 -20.16 14.37
N THR A 44 -10.06 -20.85 13.64
CA THR A 44 -10.36 -21.46 12.35
C THR A 44 -10.33 -22.99 12.48
N GLU A 45 -11.41 -23.67 12.10
CA GLU A 45 -11.48 -25.14 12.10
C GLU A 45 -10.49 -25.73 11.08
N GLY A 46 -9.60 -26.59 11.57
CA GLY A 46 -8.62 -27.33 10.78
C GLY A 46 -9.12 -28.72 10.39
N ARG A 47 -8.20 -29.60 9.99
CA ARG A 47 -8.53 -31.01 9.72
C ARG A 47 -8.80 -31.73 11.05
N GLN A 48 -9.71 -32.71 11.06
CA GLN A 48 -9.86 -33.61 12.19
C GLN A 48 -8.49 -34.22 12.52
N ALA A 49 -8.12 -34.20 13.79
CA ALA A 49 -6.91 -34.86 14.24
C ALA A 49 -7.07 -36.34 13.85
N GLN A 50 -6.26 -36.81 12.90
CA GLN A 50 -6.22 -38.22 12.62
C GLN A 50 -5.64 -38.87 13.87
N ASN A 51 -6.50 -39.47 14.70
CA ASN A 51 -6.09 -40.26 15.85
C ASN A 51 -5.17 -41.36 15.33
N GLY A 52 -3.86 -41.10 15.44
CA GLY A 52 -2.79 -41.98 15.00
C GLY A 52 -2.68 -43.17 15.92
N ALA A 53 -3.58 -44.13 15.77
CA ALA A 53 -3.39 -45.50 16.21
C ALA A 53 -3.33 -46.39 14.96
N ALA A 54 -2.23 -46.31 14.21
CA ALA A 54 -1.95 -47.27 13.16
C ALA A 54 -0.44 -47.48 12.98
N LYS A 55 -0.08 -48.76 13.05
CA LYS A 55 1.23 -49.37 12.95
C LYS A 55 1.96 -48.99 11.67
N ASP A 56 3.23 -48.67 11.88
CA ASP A 56 4.41 -48.99 11.09
C ASP A 56 4.20 -50.02 9.96
N THR A 57 4.27 -49.58 8.70
CA THR A 57 4.78 -50.38 7.58
C THR A 57 5.40 -49.43 6.56
N GLY A 58 6.72 -49.56 6.37
CA GLY A 58 7.50 -48.75 5.46
C GLY A 58 7.34 -49.13 3.98
N ALA A 59 7.51 -48.14 3.11
CA ALA A 59 8.00 -48.35 1.75
C ALA A 59 8.60 -47.05 1.19
N LYS A 60 9.87 -47.14 0.84
CA LYS A 60 10.70 -46.14 0.15
C LYS A 60 10.55 -46.34 -1.37
N PRO A 61 10.56 -45.27 -2.18
CA PRO A 61 11.12 -45.39 -3.52
C PRO A 61 12.18 -44.33 -3.83
N ALA A 62 12.96 -44.72 -4.84
CA ALA A 62 14.33 -44.30 -5.13
C ALA A 62 14.43 -43.22 -6.21
N ALA A 63 15.66 -42.77 -6.41
CA ALA A 63 16.14 -41.71 -7.28
C ALA A 63 16.23 -42.06 -8.78
N ALA A 64 16.23 -41.02 -9.62
CA ALA A 64 16.89 -40.86 -10.92
C ALA A 64 16.72 -39.37 -11.30
N GLY A 65 17.60 -38.59 -11.93
CA GLY A 65 18.88 -38.73 -12.62
C GLY A 65 19.07 -37.44 -13.48
N PRO A 66 20.28 -36.99 -13.85
CA PRO A 66 20.55 -35.66 -14.44
C PRO A 66 20.86 -35.68 -15.97
N GLN A 67 20.65 -34.55 -16.66
CA GLN A 67 21.21 -34.20 -18.01
C GLN A 67 21.44 -32.67 -18.05
N GLU A 68 22.66 -32.12 -18.29
CA GLU A 68 23.37 -31.87 -19.58
C GLU A 68 22.51 -31.07 -20.60
N THR A 69 22.87 -29.95 -21.24
CA THR A 69 24.11 -29.51 -21.93
C THR A 69 23.94 -28.08 -22.52
N GLY A 70 25.05 -27.38 -22.82
CA GLY A 70 25.19 -26.35 -23.88
C GLY A 70 24.67 -24.92 -23.58
N GLN A 71 25.22 -23.80 -24.05
CA GLN A 71 26.13 -23.50 -25.17
C GLN A 71 26.91 -22.19 -24.92
N LYS A 72 28.12 -22.15 -25.48
CA LYS A 72 28.99 -20.99 -25.70
C LYS A 72 28.41 -20.09 -26.80
N THR A 73 28.57 -18.77 -26.68
CA THR A 73 28.98 -17.91 -27.81
C THR A 73 29.82 -16.73 -27.31
N SER A 74 30.86 -16.47 -28.08
CA SER A 74 31.90 -15.45 -27.91
C SER A 74 31.90 -14.59 -29.17
N HIS A 75 31.85 -13.27 -29.03
CA HIS A 75 32.24 -12.28 -30.02
C HIS A 75 32.59 -10.99 -29.28
N GLU A 76 33.38 -10.06 -29.78
CA GLU A 76 34.56 -10.02 -30.65
C GLU A 76 34.99 -8.55 -30.54
N THR A 77 36.29 -8.33 -30.48
CA THR A 77 36.96 -7.05 -30.27
C THR A 77 36.91 -6.13 -31.48
N GLY A 78 36.86 -4.81 -31.24
CA GLY A 78 37.22 -3.79 -32.23
C GLY A 78 37.52 -2.44 -31.57
N PRO A 79 38.73 -1.86 -31.71
CA PRO A 79 39.07 -0.55 -31.18
C PRO A 79 38.82 0.55 -32.23
N GLY A 80 38.09 1.59 -31.85
CA GLY A 80 37.86 2.78 -32.67
C GLY A 80 38.34 4.04 -31.95
N ASN A 81 39.50 4.52 -32.37
CA ASN A 81 40.14 5.76 -31.91
C ASN A 81 39.59 6.94 -32.73
N GLY A 82 39.19 8.04 -32.09
CA GLY A 82 38.71 9.23 -32.79
C GLY A 82 38.57 10.45 -31.88
N GLN A 83 39.64 11.26 -31.80
CA GLN A 83 39.61 12.62 -31.28
C GLN A 83 38.95 13.56 -32.30
N VAL A 84 37.96 14.36 -31.90
CA VAL A 84 37.69 15.67 -32.52
C VAL A 84 37.21 16.67 -31.46
N ASN A 85 37.91 17.81 -31.42
CA ASN A 85 37.61 19.06 -30.73
C ASN A 85 36.33 19.72 -31.27
N SER A 86 35.53 20.34 -30.40
CA SER A 86 34.96 21.67 -30.71
C SER A 86 34.26 22.29 -29.49
N GLN A 87 34.81 23.40 -29.02
CA GLN A 87 34.15 24.38 -28.16
C GLN A 87 32.93 24.96 -28.89
N GLY A 88 31.78 25.01 -28.23
CA GLY A 88 30.54 25.54 -28.79
C GLY A 88 29.53 25.92 -27.71
N GLN A 89 29.58 27.19 -27.30
CA GLN A 89 28.46 28.08 -26.99
C GLN A 89 27.27 27.52 -26.18
N ALA A 90 27.18 27.98 -24.92
CA ALA A 90 26.01 27.85 -24.06
C ALA A 90 24.86 28.73 -24.58
N GLN A 91 23.96 28.15 -25.37
CA GLN A 91 22.62 28.66 -25.60
C GLN A 91 21.61 27.68 -25.00
N GLY A 92 20.76 28.18 -24.11
CA GLY A 92 19.84 27.41 -23.28
C GLY A 92 18.86 26.58 -24.10
N GLN A 93 19.12 25.28 -24.21
CA GLN A 93 18.16 24.30 -24.69
C GLN A 93 17.11 24.07 -23.60
N LYS A 94 15.90 24.54 -23.87
CA LYS A 94 14.69 24.21 -23.11
C LYS A 94 14.49 22.69 -23.23
N GLY A 95 14.67 22.01 -22.10
CA GLY A 95 15.21 20.65 -22.01
C GLY A 95 14.44 19.58 -22.78
N ALA A 96 15.16 18.88 -23.65
CA ALA A 96 14.83 17.50 -23.96
C ALA A 96 14.72 16.74 -22.64
N ILE A 97 13.62 16.02 -22.49
CA ILE A 97 13.40 15.15 -21.34
C ILE A 97 14.55 14.14 -21.33
N ASP A 98 15.38 14.18 -20.28
CA ASP A 98 16.48 13.24 -20.11
C ASP A 98 15.88 11.85 -19.83
N GLU A 99 15.89 10.98 -20.84
CA GLU A 99 15.31 9.64 -20.76
C GLU A 99 15.95 8.80 -19.64
N ALA A 100 17.25 9.00 -19.39
CA ALA A 100 17.97 8.31 -18.31
C ALA A 100 17.47 8.78 -16.94
N GLU A 101 17.26 10.09 -16.77
CA GLU A 101 16.67 10.66 -15.55
C GLU A 101 15.28 10.07 -15.27
N GLN A 102 14.40 10.02 -16.29
CA GLN A 102 13.05 9.46 -16.14
C GLN A 102 13.09 7.98 -15.76
N LYS A 103 13.98 7.21 -16.38
CA LYS A 103 14.14 5.79 -16.08
C LYS A 103 14.59 5.55 -14.64
N ILE A 104 15.57 6.33 -14.16
CA ILE A 104 16.04 6.28 -12.77
C ILE A 104 14.91 6.60 -11.78
N ILE A 105 14.15 7.67 -12.05
CA ILE A 105 12.98 8.06 -11.24
C ILE A 105 11.94 6.92 -11.21
N GLY A 106 11.66 6.31 -12.36
CA GLY A 106 10.76 5.17 -12.47
C GLY A 106 11.22 3.97 -11.64
N MET A 107 12.53 3.66 -11.67
CA MET A 107 13.11 2.59 -10.85
C MET A 107 13.04 2.90 -9.35
N LEU A 108 13.36 4.12 -8.93
CA LEU A 108 13.27 4.51 -7.52
C LEU A 108 11.83 4.48 -6.96
N ARG A 109 10.82 4.67 -7.81
CA ARG A 109 9.40 4.56 -7.43
C ARG A 109 8.91 3.11 -7.37
N LYS A 110 9.32 2.27 -8.34
CA LYS A 110 8.77 0.91 -8.49
C LYS A 110 9.54 -0.17 -7.72
N LEU A 111 10.85 0.00 -7.52
CA LEU A 111 11.68 -1.03 -6.90
C LEU A 111 11.44 -1.14 -5.38
N PRO A 112 11.50 -2.36 -4.82
CA PRO A 112 11.39 -2.55 -3.38
C PRO A 112 12.57 -1.91 -2.63
N PRO A 113 12.45 -1.61 -1.32
CA PRO A 113 13.51 -0.98 -0.54
C PRO A 113 14.87 -1.65 -0.65
N ARG A 114 14.93 -2.98 -0.65
CA ARG A 114 16.18 -3.76 -0.78
C ARG A 114 16.99 -3.40 -2.02
N ASP A 115 16.30 -3.15 -3.14
CA ASP A 115 16.92 -2.88 -4.44
C ASP A 115 17.30 -1.40 -4.62
N ARG A 116 16.84 -0.53 -3.73
CA ARG A 116 17.18 0.91 -3.68
C ARG A 116 18.30 1.23 -2.69
N MET A 117 18.89 0.21 -2.07
CA MET A 117 19.99 0.35 -1.12
C MET A 117 21.30 0.72 -1.83
N GLU A 118 22.12 1.52 -1.15
CA GLU A 118 23.45 1.92 -1.59
C GLU A 118 24.35 0.72 -1.95
N GLY A 119 24.96 0.81 -3.13
CA GLY A 119 25.74 -0.21 -3.82
C GLY A 119 24.91 -1.28 -4.56
N TRP A 120 23.62 -1.46 -4.24
CA TRP A 120 22.75 -2.41 -4.97
C TRP A 120 22.02 -1.74 -6.13
N PHE A 121 21.58 -0.51 -5.93
CA PHE A 121 20.86 0.25 -6.95
C PHE A 121 21.75 0.58 -8.15
N GLU A 122 22.98 1.03 -7.90
CA GLU A 122 23.99 1.41 -8.89
C GLU A 122 24.40 0.24 -9.80
N LYS A 123 24.37 -0.98 -9.26
CA LYS A 123 24.62 -2.21 -10.04
C LYS A 123 23.52 -2.53 -11.04
N LYS A 124 22.32 -1.99 -10.86
CA LYS A 124 21.20 -2.14 -11.80
C LYS A 124 21.18 -1.06 -12.88
N LEU A 125 22.02 -0.04 -12.75
CA LEU A 125 22.13 1.05 -13.72
C LEU A 125 23.26 0.78 -14.72
N GLY A 126 23.05 1.14 -15.98
CA GLY A 126 24.10 1.22 -16.99
C GLY A 126 25.09 2.35 -16.71
N GLU A 127 26.16 2.45 -17.49
CA GLU A 127 27.20 3.47 -17.29
C GLU A 127 26.64 4.90 -17.43
N GLN A 128 25.83 5.15 -18.46
CA GLN A 128 25.20 6.45 -18.69
C GLN A 128 24.23 6.83 -17.55
N GLU A 129 23.43 5.86 -17.10
CA GLU A 129 22.48 6.05 -15.99
C GLU A 129 23.21 6.29 -14.67
N ASN A 130 24.33 5.61 -14.42
CA ASN A 130 25.15 5.84 -13.23
C ASN A 130 25.74 7.26 -13.21
N ARG A 131 26.21 7.76 -14.35
CA ARG A 131 26.67 9.16 -14.46
C ARG A 131 25.52 10.13 -14.17
N LYS A 132 24.34 9.89 -14.75
CA LYS A 132 23.16 10.74 -14.50
C LYS A 132 22.67 10.65 -13.06
N PHE A 133 22.72 9.47 -12.46
CA PHE A 133 22.35 9.24 -11.07
C PHE A 133 23.26 10.00 -10.10
N ALA A 134 24.57 10.00 -10.36
CA ALA A 134 25.53 10.80 -9.60
C ALA A 134 25.24 12.31 -9.72
N GLU A 135 24.90 12.78 -10.93
CA GLU A 135 24.46 14.16 -11.16
C GLU A 135 23.19 14.47 -10.33
N MET A 136 22.16 13.61 -10.38
CA MET A 136 20.92 13.77 -9.61
C MET A 136 21.15 13.80 -8.10
N LEU A 137 22.08 12.99 -7.58
CA LEU A 137 22.50 13.02 -6.17
C LEU A 137 23.14 14.36 -5.82
N SER A 138 24.01 14.89 -6.68
CA SER A 138 24.66 16.21 -6.46
C SER A 138 23.67 17.37 -6.52
N GLN A 139 22.62 17.25 -7.35
CA GLN A 139 21.55 18.23 -7.48
C GLN A 139 20.47 18.12 -6.38
N GLY A 140 20.55 17.11 -5.51
CA GLY A 140 19.52 16.84 -4.50
C GLY A 140 18.20 16.31 -5.07
N LYS A 141 18.14 15.94 -6.35
CA LYS A 141 16.99 15.26 -6.98
C LYS A 141 16.82 13.81 -6.51
N VAL A 142 17.89 13.24 -5.96
CA VAL A 142 17.88 11.98 -5.19
C VAL A 142 18.60 12.26 -3.88
N ILE A 143 18.09 11.71 -2.78
CA ILE A 143 18.69 11.84 -1.45
C ILE A 143 19.08 10.47 -0.90
N ARG A 144 20.13 10.45 -0.08
CA ARG A 144 20.53 9.29 0.73
C ARG A 144 19.78 9.36 2.06
N PHE A 145 18.82 8.47 2.26
CA PHE A 145 18.09 8.33 3.51
C PHE A 145 18.73 7.24 4.39
N LYS A 146 19.20 7.60 5.58
CA LYS A 146 19.67 6.65 6.60
C LYS A 146 18.65 6.61 7.73
N SER A 147 18.07 5.43 7.99
CA SER A 147 17.08 5.25 9.06
C SER A 147 17.70 5.34 10.46
N SER A 148 18.97 4.94 10.60
CA SER A 148 19.77 5.15 11.81
C SER A 148 21.26 5.07 11.47
N GLU A 149 22.11 5.55 12.38
CA GLU A 149 23.57 5.46 12.25
C GLU A 149 24.09 4.01 12.26
N VAL A 150 23.32 3.09 12.83
CA VAL A 150 23.65 1.65 12.88
C VAL A 150 23.62 1.02 11.49
N PHE A 151 22.76 1.53 10.60
CA PHE A 151 22.71 1.05 9.23
C PHE A 151 23.83 1.67 8.39
N ARG A 152 24.81 0.83 8.04
CA ARG A 152 25.99 1.24 7.26
C ARG A 152 25.65 1.82 5.88
N LYS A 153 24.51 1.44 5.30
CA LYS A 153 24.12 1.78 3.93
C LYS A 153 22.88 2.65 3.90
N ALA A 154 22.89 3.67 3.06
CA ALA A 154 21.72 4.50 2.83
C ALA A 154 20.71 3.84 1.87
N LEU A 155 19.46 4.25 1.98
CA LEU A 155 18.40 4.00 1.00
C LEU A 155 18.29 5.22 0.09
N TYR A 156 18.32 5.02 -1.22
CA TYR A 156 18.06 6.10 -2.16
C TYR A 156 16.58 6.38 -2.28
N THR A 157 16.20 7.65 -2.08
CA THR A 157 14.82 8.11 -2.22
C THR A 157 14.78 9.39 -3.05
N LEU A 158 13.63 9.65 -3.68
CA LEU A 158 13.38 10.97 -4.24
C LEU A 158 13.09 11.91 -3.06
N PRO A 159 13.58 13.16 -3.09
CA PRO A 159 13.23 14.14 -2.08
C PRO A 159 11.71 14.22 -2.01
N ARG A 160 11.17 14.03 -0.81
CA ARG A 160 9.76 14.35 -0.58
C ARG A 160 9.66 15.84 -0.79
N VAL A 161 9.00 16.24 -1.87
CA VAL A 161 8.63 17.63 -2.04
C VAL A 161 7.86 17.98 -0.75
N PRO A 162 8.32 18.96 0.05
CA PRO A 162 7.61 19.34 1.27
C PRO A 162 6.15 19.53 0.89
N GLN A 163 5.21 18.97 1.66
CA GLN A 163 3.78 18.97 1.31
C GLN A 163 3.20 20.37 1.01
N GLY A 164 3.91 21.46 1.35
CA GLY A 164 3.56 22.84 0.96
C GLY A 164 4.08 23.33 -0.40
N GLN A 165 4.94 22.59 -1.10
CA GLN A 165 5.50 22.94 -2.42
C GLN A 165 5.45 21.80 -3.42
N ALA A 166 4.57 20.80 -3.20
CA ALA A 166 4.24 19.84 -4.26
C ALA A 166 4.02 20.65 -5.53
N GLN A 167 4.78 20.36 -6.60
CA GLN A 167 4.43 20.80 -7.96
C GLN A 167 2.93 20.64 -8.03
N LYS A 168 2.18 21.76 -8.18
CA LYS A 168 0.74 21.71 -8.35
C LYS A 168 0.51 20.72 -9.48
N SER A 169 0.24 19.46 -9.15
CA SER A 169 -0.39 18.52 -10.05
C SER A 169 -1.60 19.31 -10.51
N PRO A 170 -1.69 19.61 -11.83
CA PRO A 170 -2.56 20.66 -12.36
C PRO A 170 -3.86 20.58 -11.61
N GLU A 171 -4.18 21.61 -10.82
CA GLU A 171 -5.23 21.57 -9.80
C GLU A 171 -6.41 20.82 -10.41
N LYS A 172 -6.54 19.54 -10.05
CA LYS A 172 -7.61 18.72 -10.58
C LYS A 172 -8.79 19.22 -9.80
N ASN A 173 -9.44 20.23 -10.36
CA ASN A 173 -10.69 20.78 -9.86
C ASN A 173 -11.71 19.65 -10.00
N PHE A 174 -11.79 18.82 -8.97
CA PHE A 174 -12.84 17.83 -8.86
C PHE A 174 -14.17 18.57 -8.79
N ALA A 175 -15.14 18.11 -9.57
CA ALA A 175 -16.45 18.72 -9.59
C ALA A 175 -17.15 18.47 -8.25
N ASN A 176 -17.10 19.45 -7.35
CA ASN A 176 -17.70 19.39 -6.01
C ASN A 176 -19.20 19.75 -6.05
N ALA A 177 -19.94 19.18 -7.01
CA ALA A 177 -21.39 19.33 -7.11
C ALA A 177 -22.07 18.05 -6.63
N GLU A 178 -23.02 18.18 -5.70
CA GLU A 178 -23.78 17.06 -5.15
C GLU A 178 -24.66 16.43 -6.25
N ARG A 179 -24.55 15.12 -6.39
CA ARG A 179 -25.26 14.28 -7.37
C ARG A 179 -25.70 12.97 -6.72
N PRO A 180 -26.65 12.25 -7.33
CA PRO A 180 -26.96 10.88 -6.92
C PRO A 180 -25.71 10.00 -6.85
N PHE A 181 -25.64 9.12 -5.84
CA PHE A 181 -24.41 8.36 -5.52
C PHE A 181 -23.84 7.52 -6.68
N HIS A 182 -24.68 7.11 -7.64
CA HIS A 182 -24.27 6.31 -8.80
C HIS A 182 -23.60 7.12 -9.93
N GLU A 183 -23.62 8.46 -9.84
CA GLU A 183 -23.01 9.34 -10.83
C GLU A 183 -21.55 9.68 -10.53
N TYR A 184 -21.08 9.43 -9.30
CA TYR A 184 -19.71 9.70 -8.91
C TYR A 184 -18.75 8.68 -9.50
N THR A 185 -17.65 9.17 -10.07
CA THR A 185 -16.61 8.34 -10.67
C THR A 185 -15.23 8.77 -10.17
N ILE A 186 -14.33 7.79 -9.98
CA ILE A 186 -12.96 8.06 -9.53
C ILE A 186 -12.23 9.03 -10.46
N ASP A 187 -12.44 8.94 -11.78
CA ASP A 187 -11.70 9.75 -12.75
C ASP A 187 -12.14 11.21 -12.79
N LYS A 188 -13.44 11.49 -12.64
CA LYS A 188 -13.99 12.86 -12.69
C LYS A 188 -13.99 13.52 -11.31
N ASP A 189 -14.38 12.76 -10.30
CA ASP A 189 -14.74 13.29 -8.99
C ASP A 189 -13.68 12.97 -7.94
N GLY A 190 -12.79 12.03 -8.23
CA GLY A 190 -11.76 11.57 -7.30
C GLY A 190 -12.27 10.58 -6.26
N PHE A 191 -13.56 10.24 -6.26
CA PHE A 191 -14.15 9.27 -5.36
C PHE A 191 -15.33 8.53 -6.03
N VAL A 192 -15.73 7.40 -5.43
CA VAL A 192 -16.97 6.67 -5.76
C VAL A 192 -17.56 6.05 -4.50
N VAL A 193 -18.89 5.98 -4.46
CA VAL A 193 -19.66 5.33 -3.39
C VAL A 193 -20.42 4.14 -3.96
N VAL A 194 -20.26 2.97 -3.35
CA VAL A 194 -20.84 1.72 -3.84
C VAL A 194 -21.64 1.06 -2.72
N LYS A 195 -22.87 0.61 -3.01
CA LYS A 195 -23.72 -0.11 -2.04
C LYS A 195 -23.71 -1.62 -2.19
N ASN A 196 -23.30 -2.11 -3.37
CA ASN A 196 -23.30 -3.52 -3.71
C ASN A 196 -21.89 -4.10 -3.47
N GLU A 197 -21.80 -5.17 -2.67
CA GLU A 197 -20.54 -5.81 -2.30
C GLU A 197 -19.80 -6.42 -3.50
N GLU A 198 -20.52 -7.02 -4.44
CA GLU A 198 -19.94 -7.60 -5.66
C GLU A 198 -19.29 -6.50 -6.52
N ARG A 199 -19.97 -5.35 -6.69
CA ARG A 199 -19.41 -4.20 -7.40
C ARG A 199 -18.17 -3.63 -6.68
N ALA A 200 -18.19 -3.57 -5.36
CA ALA A 200 -17.05 -3.11 -4.56
C ALA A 200 -15.85 -4.06 -4.72
N ARG A 201 -16.09 -5.38 -4.75
CA ARG A 201 -15.05 -6.39 -5.01
C ARG A 201 -14.42 -6.21 -6.39
N HIS A 202 -15.25 -6.06 -7.43
CA HIS A 202 -14.75 -5.79 -8.79
C HIS A 202 -13.91 -4.51 -8.87
N LEU A 203 -14.34 -3.42 -8.23
CA LEU A 203 -13.55 -2.18 -8.20
C LEU A 203 -12.25 -2.33 -7.42
N SER A 204 -12.24 -3.12 -6.35
CA SER A 204 -11.01 -3.44 -5.61
C SER A 204 -10.00 -4.20 -6.48
N ASP A 205 -10.48 -5.17 -7.27
CA ASP A 205 -9.64 -5.92 -8.21
C ASP A 205 -9.12 -5.03 -9.35
N GLU A 206 -9.99 -4.18 -9.92
CA GLU A 206 -9.63 -3.23 -10.98
C GLU A 206 -8.60 -2.19 -10.50
N LEU A 207 -8.76 -1.68 -9.28
CA LEU A 207 -7.92 -0.63 -8.71
C LEU A 207 -6.75 -1.18 -7.87
N ARG A 208 -6.52 -2.50 -7.89
CA ARG A 208 -5.56 -3.20 -7.03
C ARG A 208 -4.16 -2.58 -7.04
N GLU A 209 -3.63 -2.25 -8.21
CA GLU A 209 -2.28 -1.68 -8.32
C GLU A 209 -2.21 -0.24 -7.79
N LYS A 210 -3.28 0.55 -7.97
CA LYS A 210 -3.38 1.91 -7.41
C LYS A 210 -3.53 1.88 -5.88
N ILE A 211 -4.29 0.91 -5.35
CA ILE A 211 -4.43 0.68 -3.91
C ILE A 211 -3.08 0.28 -3.29
N LYS A 212 -2.37 -0.69 -3.89
CA LYS A 212 -1.02 -1.07 -3.45
C LYS A 212 -0.03 0.09 -3.54
N GLY A 213 -0.17 0.94 -4.55
CA GLY A 213 0.63 2.16 -4.73
C GLY A 213 0.28 3.27 -3.75
N GLY A 214 -0.81 3.15 -2.99
CA GLY A 214 -1.29 4.18 -2.07
C GLY A 214 -1.92 5.39 -2.77
N GLU A 215 -2.24 5.30 -4.06
CA GLU A 215 -2.90 6.38 -4.81
C GLU A 215 -4.41 6.45 -4.52
N ILE A 216 -4.98 5.33 -4.11
CA ILE A 216 -6.40 5.17 -3.76
C ILE A 216 -6.49 4.46 -2.41
N LYS A 217 -7.41 4.92 -1.58
CA LYS A 217 -7.84 4.22 -0.37
C LYS A 217 -9.30 3.82 -0.50
N GLY A 218 -9.68 2.78 0.24
CA GLY A 218 -11.08 2.41 0.38
C GLY A 218 -11.40 1.96 1.79
N THR A 219 -12.63 2.21 2.23
CA THR A 219 -13.15 1.77 3.53
C THR A 219 -14.61 1.30 3.38
N ARG A 220 -15.07 0.47 4.33
CA ARG A 220 -16.45 -0.03 4.39
C ARG A 220 -17.12 0.58 5.62
N ALA A 221 -18.17 1.36 5.38
CA ALA A 221 -19.00 1.92 6.42
C ALA A 221 -19.84 0.85 7.12
N PHE A 222 -20.24 1.12 8.36
CA PHE A 222 -21.20 0.29 9.10
C PHE A 222 -22.57 0.19 8.41
N THR A 223 -22.92 1.18 7.57
CA THR A 223 -24.14 1.17 6.74
C THR A 223 -24.08 0.17 5.58
N GLY A 224 -22.93 -0.49 5.36
CA GLY A 224 -22.69 -1.38 4.23
C GLY A 224 -22.25 -0.67 2.94
N GLU A 225 -22.08 0.65 2.99
CA GLU A 225 -21.53 1.44 1.89
C GLU A 225 -20.01 1.25 1.81
N PHE A 226 -19.48 1.20 0.59
CA PHE A 226 -18.05 1.14 0.30
C PHE A 226 -17.64 2.48 -0.29
N PHE A 227 -16.67 3.14 0.34
CA PHE A 227 -16.09 4.38 -0.14
C PHE A 227 -14.74 4.09 -0.74
N ILE A 228 -14.50 4.59 -1.96
CA ILE A 228 -13.21 4.51 -2.63
C ILE A 228 -12.85 5.94 -3.04
N ILE A 229 -11.67 6.40 -2.67
CA ILE A 229 -11.26 7.80 -2.82
C ILE A 229 -9.77 7.90 -3.13
N ARG A 230 -9.39 8.87 -3.96
CA ARG A 230 -7.98 9.18 -4.21
C ARG A 230 -7.34 9.79 -2.97
N THR A 231 -6.12 9.36 -2.66
CA THR A 231 -5.42 9.75 -1.42
C THR A 231 -5.22 11.26 -1.29
N ASP A 232 -4.93 11.96 -2.39
CA ASP A 232 -4.74 13.42 -2.43
C ASP A 232 -6.03 14.18 -2.04
N LEU A 233 -7.17 13.75 -2.59
CA LEU A 233 -8.48 14.31 -2.25
C LEU A 233 -8.88 13.98 -0.81
N LEU A 234 -8.61 12.76 -0.35
CA LEU A 234 -8.90 12.34 1.01
C LEU A 234 -8.13 13.17 2.04
N GLU A 235 -6.80 13.27 1.92
CA GLU A 235 -5.96 14.03 2.87
C GLU A 235 -6.42 15.49 3.00
N THR A 236 -6.76 16.12 1.86
CA THR A 236 -7.27 17.49 1.83
C THR A 236 -8.63 17.60 2.52
N SER A 237 -9.51 16.62 2.32
CA SER A 237 -10.87 16.61 2.87
C SER A 237 -10.88 16.30 4.37
N GLU A 238 -10.06 15.34 4.81
CA GLU A 238 -9.82 15.00 6.22
C GLU A 238 -9.27 16.19 6.98
N GLY A 239 -8.25 16.87 6.45
CA GLY A 239 -7.67 18.06 7.07
C GLY A 239 -8.73 19.14 7.33
N LYS A 240 -9.54 19.46 6.33
CA LYS A 240 -10.63 20.43 6.47
C LYS A 240 -11.69 20.01 7.49
N ALA A 241 -12.15 18.77 7.43
CA ALA A 241 -13.19 18.25 8.34
C ALA A 241 -12.68 18.20 9.79
N LEU A 242 -11.43 17.76 9.99
CA LEU A 242 -10.80 17.65 11.29
C LEU A 242 -10.51 19.03 11.91
N GLU A 243 -10.02 19.98 11.13
CA GLU A 243 -9.83 21.36 11.59
C GLU A 243 -11.13 22.00 12.05
N GLU A 244 -12.23 21.75 11.34
CA GLU A 244 -13.56 22.25 11.73
C GLU A 244 -14.05 21.59 13.02
N LEU A 245 -13.94 20.26 13.13
CA LEU A 245 -14.33 19.53 14.34
C LEU A 245 -13.50 19.90 15.57
N LYS A 246 -12.20 20.19 15.40
CA LYS A 246 -11.35 20.69 16.50
C LYS A 246 -11.82 22.05 17.02
N LYS A 247 -12.37 22.92 16.17
CA LYS A 247 -12.93 24.21 16.57
C LYS A 247 -14.29 24.06 17.24
N ALA A 248 -15.17 23.27 16.63
CA ALA A 248 -16.55 23.11 17.10
C ALA A 248 -16.70 22.12 18.28
N LYS A 249 -15.71 21.24 18.50
CA LYS A 249 -15.70 20.07 19.40
C LYS A 249 -16.70 18.97 19.01
N GLU A 250 -17.90 19.34 18.60
CA GLU A 250 -18.87 18.46 17.98
C GLU A 250 -19.59 19.16 16.82
N GLY A 251 -20.15 18.38 15.89
CA GLY A 251 -20.91 18.93 14.77
C GLY A 251 -21.66 17.86 13.99
N THR A 252 -22.73 18.28 13.33
CA THR A 252 -23.47 17.43 12.39
C THR A 252 -22.81 17.41 11.02
N LEU A 253 -23.08 16.37 10.21
CA LEU A 253 -22.59 16.28 8.83
C LEU A 253 -22.88 17.56 8.01
N GLN A 254 -24.08 18.11 8.16
CA GLN A 254 -24.52 19.30 7.42
C GLN A 254 -23.76 20.55 7.85
N GLU A 255 -23.51 20.74 9.14
CA GLU A 255 -22.75 21.88 9.66
C GLU A 255 -21.28 21.82 9.21
N ILE A 256 -20.66 20.65 9.27
CA ILE A 256 -19.27 20.44 8.84
C ILE A 256 -19.15 20.65 7.33
N SER A 257 -20.07 20.06 6.54
CA SER A 257 -20.12 20.24 5.08
C SER A 257 -20.27 21.72 4.69
N LYS A 258 -21.19 22.44 5.33
CA LYS A 258 -21.40 23.88 5.08
C LYS A 258 -20.17 24.72 5.42
N SER A 259 -19.51 24.44 6.54
CA SER A 259 -18.36 25.21 7.02
C SER A 259 -17.09 24.94 6.21
N THR A 260 -16.89 23.70 5.77
CA THR A 260 -15.73 23.29 4.96
C THR A 260 -15.90 23.53 3.46
N GLY A 261 -17.15 23.75 3.00
CA GLY A 261 -17.51 23.84 1.59
C GLY A 261 -17.43 22.51 0.84
N LEU A 262 -17.25 21.38 1.55
CA LEU A 262 -17.28 20.04 0.96
C LEU A 262 -18.74 19.63 0.69
N THR A 263 -18.99 18.86 -0.36
CA THR A 263 -20.29 18.20 -0.52
C THR A 263 -20.60 17.28 0.67
N PRO A 264 -21.86 17.12 1.09
CA PRO A 264 -22.24 16.17 2.13
C PRO A 264 -21.68 14.77 1.92
N THR A 265 -21.65 14.30 0.67
CA THR A 265 -21.07 12.99 0.33
C THR A 265 -19.56 12.93 0.58
N LEU A 266 -18.78 13.90 0.08
CA LEU A 266 -17.32 13.91 0.29
C LEU A 266 -16.96 14.12 1.77
N CYS A 267 -17.71 14.97 2.47
CA CYS A 267 -17.56 15.18 3.90
C CYS A 267 -17.82 13.88 4.68
N ARG A 268 -18.86 13.12 4.33
CA ARG A 268 -19.15 11.82 4.95
C ARG A 268 -17.99 10.84 4.73
N ILE A 269 -17.44 10.76 3.51
CA ILE A 269 -16.30 9.88 3.22
C ILE A 269 -15.12 10.23 4.14
N ALA A 270 -14.74 11.51 4.22
CA ALA A 270 -13.63 11.95 5.07
C ALA A 270 -13.86 11.60 6.56
N LEU A 271 -15.08 11.85 7.06
CA LEU A 271 -15.43 11.53 8.46
C LEU A 271 -15.37 10.03 8.77
N GLU A 272 -15.68 9.17 7.80
CA GLU A 272 -15.61 7.71 7.98
C GLU A 272 -14.17 7.19 8.07
N PHE A 273 -13.24 7.75 7.29
CA PHE A 273 -11.81 7.44 7.46
C PHE A 273 -11.27 7.94 8.81
N LEU A 274 -11.65 9.16 9.22
CA LEU A 274 -11.26 9.69 10.53
C LEU A 274 -11.83 8.87 11.71
N LYS A 275 -13.01 8.25 11.55
CA LYS A 275 -13.57 7.27 12.50
C LYS A 275 -12.71 6.02 12.57
N GLU A 276 -12.32 5.48 11.42
CA GLU A 276 -11.48 4.28 11.33
C GLU A 276 -10.10 4.52 11.98
N ASP A 277 -9.55 5.72 11.82
CA ASP A 277 -8.29 6.15 12.44
C ASP A 277 -8.42 6.50 13.93
N GLY A 278 -9.64 6.47 14.48
CA GLY A 278 -9.90 6.77 15.89
C GLY A 278 -9.72 8.24 16.28
N GLN A 279 -9.71 9.16 15.30
CA GLN A 279 -9.58 10.60 15.55
C GLN A 279 -10.92 11.24 15.94
N LEU A 280 -12.02 10.59 15.61
CA LEU A 280 -13.36 11.07 15.94
C LEU A 280 -14.31 9.90 16.25
N ILE A 281 -15.39 10.20 16.96
CA ILE A 281 -16.48 9.27 17.25
C ILE A 281 -17.82 9.84 16.75
N GLU A 282 -18.68 8.96 16.23
CA GLU A 282 -20.07 9.29 15.91
C GLU A 282 -20.96 8.98 17.12
N LYS A 283 -21.40 10.03 17.85
CA LYS A 283 -22.25 9.85 19.05
C LYS A 283 -23.66 9.40 18.70
N ARG A 284 -24.18 9.95 17.61
CA ARG A 284 -25.53 9.72 17.06
C ARG A 284 -25.42 9.79 15.55
N LYS A 285 -26.41 9.24 14.84
CA LYS A 285 -26.46 9.28 13.38
C LYS A 285 -26.14 10.69 12.85
N GLU A 286 -25.05 10.79 12.11
CA GLU A 286 -24.52 12.03 11.49
C GLU A 286 -24.09 13.13 12.48
N ASN A 287 -23.83 12.81 13.74
CA ASN A 287 -23.28 13.72 14.75
C ASN A 287 -21.93 13.21 15.25
N TYR A 288 -20.90 14.02 15.03
CA TYR A 288 -19.50 13.65 15.21
C TYR A 288 -18.84 14.48 16.29
N GLN A 289 -17.94 13.86 17.05
CA GLN A 289 -17.13 14.51 18.09
C GLN A 289 -15.65 14.18 17.89
N TYR A 290 -14.78 15.19 17.98
CA TYR A 290 -13.34 14.99 18.00
C TYR A 290 -12.89 14.30 19.29
N ILE A 291 -12.00 13.32 19.19
CA ILE A 291 -11.37 12.66 20.35
C ILE A 291 -10.02 13.33 20.58
N GLU A 292 -9.84 13.91 21.77
CA GLU A 292 -8.58 14.57 22.19
C GLU A 292 -7.52 13.56 22.63
#